data_AF-A0A395IIE4-F1
#
_entry.id   AF-A0A395IIE4-F1
#
_cell.length_a   1.000
_cell.length_b   1.000
_cell.length_c   1.000
_cell.angle_alpha   90.00
_cell.angle_beta   90.00
_cell.angle_gamma   90.00
#
_symmetry.space_group_name_H-M   'P 1'
#
loop_
_entity.id
_entity.type
_entity.pdbx_description
1 polymer ?
#
loop_
_entity_poly.entity_id
_entity_poly.type
_entity_poly.pdbx_seq_one_letter_code
_entity_poly.pdbx_strand_id
1 'polypeptide(L)'
;MALGSLARDYLVSVIGELVGTFLFLFFAFAAAQTANQPNGTTPPTPNATDPSKLLFIALAFATSLAANVWIFFRVSGGQFNPAVTLALVLIGAVPPIKALLLIPAQLIGGSLAAVAAKAVIPGGYILFAVSLGPGVTEIQGLFIELLLTFMLIITILMLVTEKSKSTFVAPIVIGFSLFIAHLVGIFWTGAGINPARAFSPALVQGKFPSYHWIYWLGPIAGAFLAAALYLGLKAMKYELVGGDADKDTRDDIVSAQQADLILEALRSLPRAMQGSGSLTGQLEGIAESQKDWWRLSGLDIYRMDEKKDLDANEDSNPPDLERGTEVRRWGDDMKRRKSRFGPNNPGNMPTLVN
;
A
#
# COMPACT_ATOMS: atom_id res chain seq x y z
N MET A 1 13.70 14.81 20.60
CA MET A 1 13.94 15.35 19.24
C MET A 1 12.88 14.74 18.34
N ALA A 2 11.82 15.48 18.00
CA ALA A 2 10.72 14.95 17.22
C ALA A 2 11.15 14.82 15.76
N LEU A 3 11.16 13.60 15.21
CA LEU A 3 11.19 13.41 13.76
C LEU A 3 10.02 14.22 13.17
N GLY A 4 10.23 14.93 12.06
CA GLY A 4 9.12 15.54 11.33
C GLY A 4 8.05 14.49 11.01
N SER A 5 6.77 14.87 11.03
CA SER A 5 5.63 13.94 10.88
C SER A 5 5.80 12.99 9.67
N LEU A 6 6.24 13.52 8.52
CA LEU A 6 6.51 12.73 7.32
C LEU A 6 7.59 11.66 7.51
N ALA A 7 8.71 12.03 8.14
CA ALA A 7 9.81 11.10 8.38
C ALA A 7 9.38 9.97 9.33
N ARG A 8 8.58 10.30 10.34
CA ARG A 8 8.00 9.31 11.26
C ARG A 8 7.10 8.34 10.50
N ASP A 9 6.20 8.85 9.65
CA ASP A 9 5.23 8.01 8.94
C ASP A 9 5.93 7.08 7.92
N TYR A 10 6.99 7.57 7.27
CA TYR A 10 7.83 6.75 6.39
C TYR A 10 8.57 5.66 7.18
N LEU A 11 9.14 6.02 8.33
CA LEU A 11 9.82 5.07 9.21
C LEU A 11 8.87 3.97 9.70
N VAL A 12 7.65 4.32 10.12
CA VAL A 12 6.63 3.35 10.55
C VAL A 12 6.32 2.37 9.41
N SER A 13 6.12 2.87 8.19
CA SER A 13 5.87 2.01 7.03
C SER A 13 7.06 1.11 6.69
N VAL A 14 8.30 1.63 6.77
CA VAL A 14 9.53 0.84 6.55
C VAL A 14 9.66 -0.28 7.57
N ILE A 15 9.42 0.00 8.85
CA ILE A 15 9.45 -1.02 9.91
C ILE A 15 8.33 -2.06 9.68
N GLY A 16 7.13 -1.62 9.33
CA GLY A 16 6.01 -2.51 9.02
C GLY A 16 6.32 -3.45 7.86
N GLU A 17 6.88 -2.93 6.76
CA GLU A 17 7.29 -3.75 5.61
C GLU A 17 8.45 -4.69 5.93
N LEU A 18 9.45 -4.24 6.70
CA LEU A 18 10.57 -5.08 7.12
C LEU A 18 10.10 -6.28 7.96
N VAL A 19 9.37 -6.00 9.04
CA VAL A 19 8.94 -7.01 10.01
C VAL A 19 7.85 -7.90 9.41
N GLY A 20 6.88 -7.32 8.71
CA GLY A 20 5.81 -8.08 8.09
C GLY A 20 6.30 -8.97 6.94
N THR A 21 7.24 -8.50 6.10
CA THR A 21 7.87 -9.37 5.09
C THR A 21 8.68 -10.48 5.74
N PHE A 22 9.41 -10.18 6.82
CA PHE A 22 10.12 -11.19 7.60
C PHE A 22 9.17 -12.27 8.10
N LEU A 23 8.09 -11.90 8.79
CA LEU A 23 7.15 -12.87 9.35
C LEU A 23 6.44 -13.67 8.26
N PHE A 24 5.94 -13.00 7.22
CA PHE A 24 5.30 -13.64 6.08
C PHE A 24 6.20 -14.73 5.48
N LEU A 25 7.42 -14.34 5.07
CA LEU A 25 8.33 -15.24 4.39
C LEU A 25 8.94 -16.27 5.33
N PHE A 26 9.12 -15.98 6.63
CA PHE A 26 9.66 -16.94 7.58
C PHE A 26 8.74 -18.17 7.70
N PHE A 27 7.45 -17.96 7.99
CA PHE A 27 6.51 -19.07 8.12
C PHE A 27 6.30 -19.81 6.79
N ALA A 28 6.29 -19.08 5.67
CA ALA A 28 6.16 -19.68 4.35
C ALA A 28 7.38 -20.53 3.96
N PHE A 29 8.59 -20.02 4.18
CA PHE A 29 9.85 -20.75 3.94
C PHE A 29 10.00 -21.93 4.88
N ALA A 30 9.65 -21.79 6.15
CA ALA A 30 9.69 -22.89 7.11
C ALA A 30 8.75 -24.04 6.70
N ALA A 31 7.52 -23.71 6.27
CA ALA A 31 6.58 -24.70 5.76
C ALA A 31 7.07 -25.37 4.49
N ALA A 32 7.61 -24.60 3.53
CA ALA A 32 8.21 -25.16 2.32
C ALA A 32 9.43 -26.04 2.64
N GLN A 33 10.27 -25.66 3.61
CA GLN A 33 11.38 -26.49 4.05
C GLN A 33 10.88 -27.84 4.58
N THR A 34 9.86 -27.83 5.45
CA THR A 34 9.24 -29.05 6.01
C THR A 34 8.62 -29.93 4.92
N ALA A 35 7.87 -29.34 3.99
CA ALA A 35 7.18 -30.08 2.93
C ALA A 35 8.14 -30.64 1.87
N ASN A 36 9.31 -30.03 1.70
CA ASN A 36 10.32 -30.47 0.74
C ASN A 36 11.32 -31.49 1.32
N GLN A 37 11.22 -31.86 2.59
CA GLN A 37 12.12 -32.87 3.16
C GLN A 37 12.04 -34.20 2.38
N PRO A 38 13.17 -34.88 2.16
CA PRO A 38 13.16 -36.19 1.52
C PRO A 38 12.48 -37.22 2.44
N ASN A 39 11.28 -37.67 2.10
CA ASN A 39 10.51 -38.62 2.93
C ASN A 39 10.86 -40.10 2.67
N GLY A 40 12.01 -40.40 2.05
CA GLY A 40 12.43 -41.78 1.73
C GLY A 40 11.57 -42.51 0.70
N THR A 41 10.47 -41.91 0.23
CA THR A 41 9.60 -42.43 -0.81
C THR A 41 10.06 -41.93 -2.19
N THR A 42 10.47 -42.83 -3.05
CA THR A 42 10.80 -42.52 -4.45
C THR A 42 9.52 -42.17 -5.20
N PRO A 43 9.48 -41.06 -5.97
CA PRO A 43 8.33 -40.75 -6.81
C PRO A 43 8.00 -41.91 -7.77
N PRO A 44 6.71 -42.20 -8.04
CA PRO A 44 6.30 -43.29 -8.93
C PRO A 44 6.89 -43.19 -10.34
N THR A 45 7.15 -41.96 -10.79
CA THR A 45 7.82 -41.66 -12.06
C THR A 45 8.74 -40.44 -11.91
N PRO A 46 9.80 -40.32 -12.74
CA PRO A 46 10.54 -39.06 -12.87
C PRO A 46 9.55 -37.95 -13.24
N ASN A 47 9.54 -36.87 -12.45
CA ASN A 47 8.64 -35.71 -12.60
C ASN A 47 7.20 -35.89 -12.10
N ALA A 48 6.89 -36.92 -11.30
CA ALA A 48 5.59 -37.01 -10.65
C ALA A 48 5.36 -35.81 -9.71
N THR A 49 4.20 -35.17 -9.83
CA THR A 49 3.72 -34.16 -8.89
C THR A 49 3.28 -34.84 -7.59
N ASP A 50 3.47 -34.17 -6.45
CA ASP A 50 2.88 -34.56 -5.17
C ASP A 50 1.82 -33.51 -4.79
N PRO A 51 0.53 -33.75 -5.08
CA PRO A 51 -0.53 -32.80 -4.81
C PRO A 51 -0.65 -32.40 -3.34
N SER A 52 -0.39 -33.33 -2.41
CA SER A 52 -0.48 -33.08 -0.96
C SER A 52 0.60 -32.08 -0.54
N LYS A 53 1.82 -32.25 -1.05
CA LYS A 53 2.92 -31.32 -0.84
C LYS A 53 2.65 -29.95 -1.46
N LEU A 54 2.16 -29.91 -2.70
CA LEU A 54 1.80 -28.65 -3.39
C LEU A 54 0.71 -27.89 -2.62
N LEU A 55 -0.33 -28.59 -2.17
CA LEU A 55 -1.41 -28.03 -1.36
C LEU A 55 -0.89 -27.47 -0.02
N PHE A 56 -0.04 -28.22 0.68
CA PHE A 56 0.54 -27.79 1.94
C PHE A 56 1.34 -26.49 1.80
N ILE A 57 2.22 -26.43 0.80
CA ILE A 57 3.05 -25.23 0.53
C ILE A 57 2.15 -24.06 0.13
N ALA A 58 1.20 -24.27 -0.79
CA ALA A 58 0.30 -23.22 -1.24
C ALA A 58 -0.51 -22.63 -0.07
N LEU A 59 -1.07 -23.49 0.79
CA LEU A 59 -1.84 -23.07 1.95
C LEU A 59 -0.98 -22.30 2.96
N ALA A 60 0.25 -22.75 3.20
CA ALA A 60 1.16 -22.07 4.13
C ALA A 60 1.55 -20.66 3.66
N PHE A 61 1.90 -20.50 2.37
CA PHE A 61 2.18 -19.17 1.81
C PHE A 61 0.94 -18.27 1.89
N ALA A 62 -0.22 -18.78 1.50
CA ALA A 62 -1.48 -18.04 1.50
C ALA A 62 -1.91 -17.56 2.89
N THR A 63 -1.93 -18.46 3.87
CA THR A 63 -2.35 -18.17 5.24
C THR A 63 -1.34 -17.28 5.97
N SER A 64 -0.04 -17.49 5.73
CA SER A 64 1.00 -16.60 6.25
C SER A 64 0.87 -15.19 5.68
N LEU A 65 0.63 -15.04 4.37
CA LEU A 65 0.37 -13.73 3.77
C LEU A 65 -0.88 -13.10 4.38
N ALA A 66 -2.01 -13.81 4.38
CA ALA A 66 -3.28 -13.28 4.89
C ALA A 66 -3.16 -12.76 6.33
N ALA A 67 -2.55 -13.55 7.22
CA ALA A 67 -2.36 -13.18 8.61
C ALA A 67 -1.46 -11.94 8.76
N ASN A 68 -0.32 -11.90 8.07
CA ASN A 68 0.60 -10.78 8.19
C ASN A 68 0.07 -9.51 7.52
N VAL A 69 -0.64 -9.63 6.40
CA VAL A 69 -1.34 -8.48 5.81
C VAL A 69 -2.36 -7.97 6.80
N TRP A 70 -3.13 -8.84 7.47
CA TRP A 70 -4.10 -8.43 8.49
C TRP A 70 -3.44 -7.66 9.66
N ILE A 71 -2.29 -8.16 10.15
CA ILE A 71 -1.56 -7.55 11.27
C ILE A 71 -1.02 -6.17 10.91
N PHE A 72 -0.39 -6.04 9.74
CA PHE A 72 0.33 -4.82 9.34
C PHE A 72 -0.44 -3.92 8.38
N PHE A 73 -1.69 -4.26 8.04
CA PHE A 73 -2.52 -3.49 7.12
C PHE A 73 -2.54 -2.01 7.50
N ARG A 74 -2.67 -1.71 8.79
CA ARG A 74 -2.74 -0.34 9.34
C ARG A 74 -1.38 0.29 9.63
N VAL A 75 -0.29 -0.46 9.46
CA VAL A 75 1.07 0.01 9.74
C VAL A 75 1.74 0.48 8.46
N SER A 76 1.73 -0.35 7.41
CA SER A 76 2.38 -0.08 6.13
C SER A 76 1.48 -0.27 4.91
N GLY A 77 0.29 -0.84 5.09
CA GLY A 77 -0.53 -1.38 3.99
C GLY A 77 -0.27 -2.86 3.70
N GLY A 78 0.74 -3.48 4.34
CA GLY A 78 1.04 -4.91 4.22
C GLY A 78 1.39 -5.36 2.81
N GLN A 79 2.32 -4.67 2.13
CA GLN A 79 2.60 -4.93 0.71
C GLN A 79 3.48 -6.16 0.52
N PHE A 80 4.56 -6.26 1.31
CA PHE A 80 5.49 -7.39 1.44
C PHE A 80 6.07 -7.96 0.15
N ASN A 81 5.95 -7.22 -0.94
CA ASN A 81 6.25 -7.66 -2.28
C ASN A 81 6.61 -6.44 -3.16
N PRO A 82 7.84 -6.39 -3.70
CA PRO A 82 8.25 -5.28 -4.57
C PRO A 82 7.35 -5.06 -5.79
N ALA A 83 6.75 -6.12 -6.34
CA ALA A 83 5.82 -6.00 -7.47
C ALA A 83 4.48 -5.36 -7.06
N VAL A 84 4.00 -5.65 -5.85
CA VAL A 84 2.80 -4.99 -5.27
C VAL A 84 3.09 -3.51 -5.03
N THR A 85 4.23 -3.20 -4.41
CA THR A 85 4.66 -1.82 -4.19
C THR A 85 4.74 -1.06 -5.52
N LEU A 86 5.32 -1.67 -6.56
CA LEU A 86 5.38 -1.06 -7.89
C LEU A 86 3.98 -0.79 -8.46
N ALA A 87 3.06 -1.75 -8.40
CA ALA A 87 1.69 -1.55 -8.89
C ALA A 87 0.99 -0.38 -8.18
N LEU A 88 1.17 -0.28 -6.85
CA LEU A 88 0.62 0.82 -6.07
C LEU A 88 1.26 2.17 -6.43
N VAL A 89 2.54 2.20 -6.82
CA VAL A 89 3.16 3.41 -7.38
C VAL A 89 2.54 3.77 -8.73
N LEU A 90 2.32 2.79 -9.62
CA LEU A 90 1.77 3.02 -10.96
C LEU A 90 0.37 3.63 -10.94
N ILE A 91 -0.44 3.29 -9.94
CA ILE A 91 -1.79 3.86 -9.76
C ILE A 91 -1.81 5.11 -8.87
N GLY A 92 -0.65 5.60 -8.40
CA GLY A 92 -0.55 6.78 -7.55
C GLY A 92 -0.90 6.57 -6.07
N ALA A 93 -1.13 5.33 -5.64
CA ALA A 93 -1.49 4.97 -4.26
C ALA A 93 -0.29 4.99 -3.30
N VAL A 94 0.94 4.83 -3.82
CA VAL A 94 2.19 4.92 -3.03
C VAL A 94 3.14 5.91 -3.71
N PRO A 95 3.68 6.91 -2.98
CA PRO A 95 4.68 7.82 -3.54
C PRO A 95 5.95 7.07 -3.97
N PRO A 96 6.56 7.38 -5.12
CA PRO A 96 7.78 6.71 -5.58
C PRO A 96 8.92 6.74 -4.56
N ILE A 97 9.10 7.86 -3.84
CA ILE A 97 10.13 7.99 -2.79
C ILE A 97 9.88 7.00 -1.64
N LYS A 98 8.61 6.81 -1.25
CA LYS A 98 8.25 5.83 -0.22
C LYS A 98 8.59 4.42 -0.72
N ALA A 99 8.23 4.08 -1.96
CA ALA A 99 8.54 2.79 -2.56
C ALA A 99 10.05 2.49 -2.59
N LEU A 100 10.90 3.49 -2.86
CA LEU A 100 12.37 3.35 -2.80
C LEU A 100 12.89 2.98 -1.41
N LEU A 101 12.12 3.21 -0.34
CA LEU A 101 12.44 2.78 1.02
C LEU A 101 11.81 1.43 1.37
N LEU A 102 10.59 1.17 0.90
CA LEU A 102 9.87 -0.07 1.20
C LEU A 102 10.48 -1.29 0.48
N ILE A 103 10.88 -1.16 -0.78
CA ILE A 103 11.43 -2.28 -1.56
C ILE A 103 12.71 -2.84 -0.90
N PRO A 104 13.72 -2.01 -0.53
CA PRO A 104 14.86 -2.51 0.24
C PRO A 104 14.45 -3.15 1.57
N ALA A 105 13.48 -2.59 2.28
CA ALA A 105 12.99 -3.16 3.54
C ALA A 105 12.40 -4.58 3.33
N GLN A 106 11.65 -4.79 2.25
CA GLN A 106 11.11 -6.10 1.88
C GLN A 106 12.22 -7.09 1.53
N LEU A 107 13.22 -6.67 0.74
CA LEU A 107 14.37 -7.50 0.38
C LEU A 107 15.20 -7.92 1.61
N ILE A 108 15.43 -6.98 2.53
CA ILE A 108 16.14 -7.24 3.80
C ILE A 108 15.30 -8.17 4.67
N GLY A 109 14.01 -7.89 4.85
CA GLY A 109 13.10 -8.70 5.67
C GLY A 109 13.00 -10.14 5.17
N GLY A 110 12.87 -10.32 3.85
CA GLY A 110 12.88 -11.65 3.24
C GLY A 110 14.21 -12.37 3.39
N SER A 111 15.34 -11.66 3.29
CA SER A 111 16.67 -12.24 3.47
C SER A 111 16.87 -12.70 4.90
N LEU A 112 16.46 -11.89 5.88
CA LEU A 112 16.44 -12.26 7.30
C LEU A 112 15.55 -13.48 7.55
N ALA A 113 14.39 -13.56 6.90
CA ALA A 113 13.49 -14.71 6.99
C ALA A 113 14.11 -15.99 6.43
N ALA A 114 14.80 -15.91 5.29
CA ALA A 114 15.50 -17.04 4.70
C ALA A 114 16.67 -17.53 5.59
N VAL A 115 17.44 -16.60 6.19
CA VAL A 115 18.47 -16.93 7.18
C VAL A 115 17.85 -17.61 8.40
N ALA A 116 16.79 -17.04 8.96
CA ALA A 116 16.11 -17.58 10.13
C ALA A 116 15.54 -18.97 9.85
N ALA A 117 14.81 -19.16 8.74
CA ALA A 117 14.26 -20.45 8.35
C ALA A 117 15.35 -21.52 8.17
N LYS A 118 16.48 -21.18 7.51
CA LYS A 118 17.64 -22.07 7.38
C LYS A 118 18.25 -22.44 8.74
N ALA A 119 18.30 -21.49 9.68
CA ALA A 119 18.93 -21.67 10.98
C ALA A 119 18.09 -22.49 11.96
N VAL A 120 16.76 -22.31 11.96
CA VAL A 120 15.88 -22.91 12.96
C VAL A 120 15.18 -24.19 12.50
N ILE A 121 15.00 -24.38 11.18
CA ILE A 121 14.36 -25.57 10.64
C ILE A 121 15.43 -26.63 10.30
N PRO A 122 15.31 -27.87 10.80
CA PRO A 122 16.27 -28.94 10.52
C PRO A 122 16.47 -29.22 9.02
N GLY A 123 17.70 -29.57 8.66
CA GLY A 123 18.10 -29.91 7.29
C GLY A 123 19.44 -29.32 6.90
N GLY A 124 19.75 -28.09 7.32
CA GLY A 124 21.04 -27.42 7.05
C GLY A 124 21.22 -26.90 5.60
N TYR A 125 20.29 -27.22 4.70
CA TYR A 125 20.22 -26.74 3.31
C TYR A 125 18.86 -26.09 3.03
N ILE A 126 18.82 -25.19 2.05
CA ILE A 126 17.60 -24.45 1.68
C ILE A 126 16.83 -25.23 0.61
N LEU A 127 15.61 -25.64 0.95
CA LEU A 127 14.66 -26.32 0.05
C LEU A 127 13.48 -25.46 -0.38
N PHE A 128 13.49 -24.18 -0.04
CA PHE A 128 12.41 -23.23 -0.33
C PHE A 128 12.77 -22.19 -1.42
N ALA A 129 13.92 -22.36 -2.06
CA ALA A 129 14.30 -21.55 -3.22
C ALA A 129 13.42 -21.86 -4.42
N VAL A 130 13.16 -20.84 -5.25
CA VAL A 130 12.43 -21.01 -6.51
C VAL A 130 13.33 -21.67 -7.56
N SER A 131 12.73 -22.47 -8.43
CA SER A 131 13.43 -23.13 -9.54
C SER A 131 12.43 -23.49 -10.63
N LEU A 132 12.88 -23.50 -11.88
CA LEU A 132 12.09 -24.04 -12.98
C LEU A 132 11.88 -25.55 -12.78
N GLY A 133 10.62 -25.98 -12.97
CA GLY A 133 10.22 -27.37 -12.93
C GLY A 133 10.61 -28.12 -14.21
N PRO A 134 10.42 -29.45 -14.23
CA PRO A 134 10.78 -30.27 -15.37
C PRO A 134 10.07 -29.85 -16.65
N GLY A 135 10.83 -29.65 -17.73
CA GLY A 135 10.29 -29.33 -19.06
C GLY A 135 9.83 -27.87 -19.24
N VAL A 136 10.02 -26.99 -18.25
CA VAL A 136 9.64 -25.57 -18.35
C VAL A 136 10.82 -24.77 -18.90
N THR A 137 10.60 -24.07 -20.01
CA THR A 137 11.57 -23.10 -20.56
C THR A 137 11.57 -21.80 -19.76
N GLU A 138 12.65 -21.02 -19.85
CA GLU A 138 12.73 -19.70 -19.18
C GLU A 138 11.57 -18.77 -19.59
N ILE A 139 11.17 -18.81 -20.86
CA ILE A 139 10.06 -18.00 -21.39
C ILE A 139 8.71 -18.47 -20.85
N GLN A 140 8.46 -19.79 -20.78
CA GLN A 140 7.25 -20.30 -20.13
C GLN A 140 7.22 -19.90 -18.65
N GLY A 141 8.34 -20.02 -17.94
CA GLY A 141 8.46 -19.59 -16.56
C GLY A 141 8.16 -18.10 -16.38
N LEU A 142 8.67 -17.25 -17.27
CA LEU A 142 8.38 -15.81 -17.28
C LEU A 142 6.87 -15.52 -17.38
N PHE A 143 6.17 -16.15 -18.32
CA PHE A 143 4.73 -15.94 -18.51
C PHE A 143 3.89 -16.51 -17.37
N ILE A 144 4.32 -17.64 -16.79
CA ILE A 144 3.70 -18.16 -15.57
C ILE A 144 3.84 -17.12 -14.46
N GLU A 145 5.04 -16.67 -14.14
CA GLU A 145 5.28 -15.65 -13.10
C GLU A 145 4.50 -14.35 -13.33
N LEU A 146 4.38 -13.91 -14.58
CA LEU A 146 3.57 -12.75 -14.97
C LEU A 146 2.10 -12.95 -14.60
N LEU A 147 1.48 -14.05 -15.04
CA LEU A 147 0.05 -14.30 -14.82
C LEU A 147 -0.29 -14.53 -13.35
N LEU A 148 0.58 -15.24 -12.63
CA LEU A 148 0.42 -15.47 -11.20
C LEU A 148 0.50 -14.15 -10.41
N THR A 149 1.44 -13.28 -10.77
CA THR A 149 1.58 -11.96 -10.13
C THR A 149 0.44 -11.02 -10.50
N PHE A 150 0.01 -11.05 -11.76
CA PHE A 150 -1.16 -10.31 -12.24
C PHE A 150 -2.40 -10.66 -11.39
N MET A 151 -2.67 -11.94 -11.17
CA MET A 151 -3.81 -12.40 -10.35
C MET A 151 -3.75 -11.85 -8.92
N LEU A 152 -2.57 -11.90 -8.28
CA LEU A 152 -2.37 -11.32 -6.94
C LEU A 152 -2.63 -9.82 -6.93
N ILE A 153 -2.01 -9.08 -7.85
CA ILE A 153 -2.05 -7.62 -7.85
C ILE A 153 -3.43 -7.11 -8.23
N ILE A 154 -4.09 -7.68 -9.24
CA ILE A 154 -5.45 -7.24 -9.60
C ILE A 154 -6.43 -7.47 -8.44
N THR A 155 -6.25 -8.55 -7.66
CA THR A 155 -7.01 -8.78 -6.42
C THR A 155 -6.78 -7.66 -5.41
N ILE A 156 -5.52 -7.25 -5.20
CA ILE A 156 -5.17 -6.16 -4.28
C ILE A 156 -5.80 -4.85 -4.74
N LEU A 157 -5.65 -4.47 -6.01
CA LEU A 157 -6.20 -3.22 -6.53
C LEU A 157 -7.73 -3.21 -6.39
N MET A 158 -8.42 -4.25 -6.85
CA MET A 158 -9.89 -4.28 -6.80
C MET A 158 -10.49 -4.34 -5.39
N LEU A 159 -9.71 -4.65 -4.33
CA LEU A 159 -10.22 -4.78 -2.95
C LEU A 159 -9.72 -3.71 -1.99
N VAL A 160 -8.47 -3.26 -2.16
CA VAL A 160 -7.81 -2.35 -1.23
C VAL A 160 -7.92 -0.90 -1.70
N THR A 161 -7.82 -0.65 -3.00
CA THR A 161 -7.89 0.71 -3.54
C THR A 161 -9.33 1.12 -3.79
N GLU A 162 -10.22 0.15 -4.00
CA GLU A 162 -11.66 0.36 -4.06
C GLU A 162 -12.27 0.28 -2.65
N LYS A 163 -12.76 1.44 -2.20
CA LYS A 163 -13.43 1.56 -0.91
C LYS A 163 -14.84 0.99 -1.03
N SER A 164 -15.04 -0.21 -0.46
CA SER A 164 -16.34 -0.88 -0.40
C SER A 164 -16.61 -1.40 1.01
N LYS A 165 -17.85 -1.83 1.27
CA LYS A 165 -18.20 -2.49 2.54
C LYS A 165 -17.37 -3.76 2.81
N SER A 166 -16.73 -4.32 1.78
CA SER A 166 -15.94 -5.56 1.85
C SER A 166 -14.44 -5.36 2.05
N THR A 167 -13.94 -4.11 2.04
CA THR A 167 -12.48 -3.84 2.10
C THR A 167 -11.81 -4.41 3.36
N PHE A 168 -12.53 -4.57 4.48
CA PHE A 168 -11.98 -5.18 5.69
C PHE A 168 -11.61 -6.67 5.52
N VAL A 169 -12.24 -7.37 4.57
CA VAL A 169 -11.98 -8.79 4.26
C VAL A 169 -10.78 -8.94 3.30
N ALA A 170 -10.28 -7.83 2.73
CA ALA A 170 -9.23 -7.84 1.72
C ALA A 170 -8.01 -8.72 2.09
N PRO A 171 -7.47 -8.73 3.32
CA PRO A 171 -6.31 -9.57 3.64
C PRO A 171 -6.56 -11.08 3.43
N ILE A 172 -7.77 -11.57 3.71
CA ILE A 172 -8.14 -12.97 3.50
C ILE A 172 -8.19 -13.29 2.00
N VAL A 173 -8.84 -12.43 1.20
CA VAL A 173 -8.98 -12.67 -0.24
C VAL A 173 -7.63 -12.53 -0.96
N ILE A 174 -6.77 -11.61 -0.52
CA ILE A 174 -5.37 -11.52 -0.98
C ILE A 174 -4.63 -12.83 -0.71
N GLY A 175 -4.81 -13.42 0.47
CA GLY A 175 -4.28 -14.76 0.79
C GLY A 175 -4.80 -15.85 -0.15
N PHE A 176 -6.11 -15.88 -0.42
CA PHE A 176 -6.69 -16.84 -1.38
C PHE A 176 -6.21 -16.64 -2.82
N SER A 177 -5.98 -15.39 -3.24
CA SER A 177 -5.36 -15.12 -4.53
C SER A 177 -3.95 -15.69 -4.61
N LEU A 178 -3.15 -15.50 -3.55
CA LEU A 178 -1.83 -16.12 -3.44
C LEU A 178 -1.91 -17.66 -3.40
N PHE A 179 -2.92 -18.22 -2.74
CA PHE A 179 -3.18 -19.66 -2.70
C PHE A 179 -3.37 -20.24 -4.09
N ILE A 180 -4.28 -19.65 -4.88
CA ILE A 180 -4.54 -20.06 -6.27
C ILE A 180 -3.26 -19.95 -7.09
N ALA A 181 -2.54 -18.83 -6.94
CA ALA A 181 -1.30 -18.62 -7.66
C ALA A 181 -0.23 -19.68 -7.32
N HIS A 182 -0.14 -20.10 -6.06
CA HIS A 182 0.77 -21.15 -5.62
C HIS A 182 0.34 -22.55 -6.07
N LEU A 183 -0.96 -22.87 -6.03
CA LEU A 183 -1.48 -24.14 -6.54
C LEU A 183 -1.07 -24.37 -8.00
N VAL A 184 -1.04 -23.30 -8.80
CA VAL A 184 -0.59 -23.35 -10.20
C VAL A 184 0.94 -23.31 -10.30
N GLY A 185 1.59 -22.38 -9.60
CA GLY A 185 2.98 -22.00 -9.88
C GLY A 185 4.06 -22.87 -9.24
N ILE A 186 3.80 -23.51 -8.08
CA ILE A 186 4.88 -24.15 -7.30
C ILE A 186 5.61 -25.20 -8.11
N PHE A 187 4.88 -26.07 -8.82
CA PHE A 187 5.50 -27.15 -9.57
C PHE A 187 6.31 -26.65 -10.78
N TRP A 188 5.89 -25.57 -11.42
CA TRP A 188 6.46 -25.10 -12.69
C TRP A 188 7.59 -24.10 -12.52
N THR A 189 7.51 -23.21 -11.53
CA THR A 189 8.51 -22.14 -11.34
C THR A 189 8.98 -22.02 -9.89
N GLY A 190 8.42 -22.82 -8.98
CA GLY A 190 8.56 -22.61 -7.53
C GLY A 190 7.65 -21.50 -6.98
N ALA A 191 6.80 -20.88 -7.83
CA ALA A 191 5.94 -19.74 -7.51
C ALA A 191 6.72 -18.57 -6.87
N GLY A 192 7.42 -17.81 -7.70
CA GLY A 192 8.08 -16.57 -7.32
C GLY A 192 7.07 -15.54 -6.85
N ILE A 193 6.33 -14.94 -7.79
CA ILE A 193 5.25 -13.94 -7.62
C ILE A 193 5.70 -12.62 -6.99
N ASN A 194 6.81 -12.68 -6.27
CA ASN A 194 7.33 -11.69 -5.36
C ASN A 194 8.87 -11.72 -5.51
N PRO A 195 9.47 -10.64 -6.04
CA PRO A 195 10.91 -10.56 -6.18
C PRO A 195 11.68 -10.75 -4.86
N ALA A 196 11.16 -10.27 -3.72
CA ALA A 196 11.78 -10.49 -2.42
C ALA A 196 11.75 -11.96 -1.99
N ARG A 197 10.64 -12.66 -2.26
CA ARG A 197 10.50 -14.12 -2.01
C ARG A 197 11.50 -14.94 -2.85
N ALA A 198 11.72 -14.56 -4.10
CA ALA A 198 12.63 -15.26 -5.00
C ALA A 198 14.11 -14.94 -4.72
N PHE A 199 14.41 -13.67 -4.48
CA PHE A 199 15.76 -13.17 -4.21
C PHE A 199 16.36 -13.73 -2.92
N SER A 200 15.58 -13.74 -1.84
CA SER A 200 16.10 -14.01 -0.49
C SER A 200 16.77 -15.38 -0.34
N PRO A 201 16.16 -16.51 -0.79
CA PRO A 201 16.82 -17.81 -0.74
C PRO A 201 18.09 -17.86 -1.60
N ALA A 202 18.08 -17.25 -2.79
CA ALA A 202 19.22 -17.23 -3.71
C ALA A 202 20.41 -16.45 -3.13
N LEU A 203 20.13 -15.31 -2.48
CA LEU A 203 21.13 -14.52 -1.77
C LEU A 203 21.77 -15.34 -0.63
N VAL A 204 20.94 -15.96 0.22
CA VAL A 204 21.44 -16.72 1.39
C VAL A 204 22.19 -18.00 0.99
N GLN A 205 21.85 -18.59 -0.16
CA GLN A 205 22.63 -19.69 -0.74
C GLN A 205 23.93 -19.22 -1.42
N GLY A 206 24.06 -17.93 -1.73
CA GLY A 206 25.13 -17.42 -2.59
C GLY A 206 25.05 -17.96 -4.03
N LYS A 207 23.87 -18.38 -4.49
CA LYS A 207 23.67 -19.01 -5.79
C LYS A 207 22.39 -18.50 -6.46
N PHE A 208 22.57 -17.87 -7.61
CA PHE A 208 21.48 -17.44 -8.48
C PHE A 208 21.45 -18.32 -9.74
N PRO A 209 20.31 -18.90 -10.13
CA PRO A 209 20.19 -19.52 -11.44
C PRO A 209 20.33 -18.47 -12.55
N SER A 210 20.83 -18.86 -13.73
CA SER A 210 20.97 -17.94 -14.88
C SER A 210 19.64 -17.27 -15.25
N TYR A 211 18.53 -18.01 -15.11
CA TYR A 211 17.17 -17.55 -15.36
C TYR A 211 16.56 -16.73 -14.22
N HIS A 212 17.29 -16.37 -13.16
CA HIS A 212 16.71 -15.67 -12.00
C HIS A 212 15.99 -14.36 -12.36
N TRP A 213 16.37 -13.75 -13.50
CA TRP A 213 15.73 -12.55 -14.04
C TRP A 213 14.22 -12.71 -14.26
N ILE A 214 13.70 -13.92 -14.51
CA ILE A 214 12.26 -14.15 -14.71
C ILE A 214 11.43 -13.82 -13.46
N TYR A 215 12.01 -14.00 -12.27
CA TYR A 215 11.36 -13.71 -10.99
C TYR A 215 11.37 -12.22 -10.65
N TRP A 216 11.98 -11.39 -11.50
CA TRP A 216 11.89 -9.94 -11.46
C TRP A 216 11.00 -9.44 -12.60
N LEU A 217 11.34 -9.80 -13.84
CA LEU A 217 10.63 -9.31 -15.02
C LEU A 217 9.19 -9.81 -15.07
N GLY A 218 8.93 -11.07 -14.73
CA GLY A 218 7.58 -11.64 -14.71
C GLY A 218 6.68 -10.88 -13.75
N PRO A 219 7.04 -10.77 -12.45
CA PRO A 219 6.26 -10.00 -11.49
C PRO A 219 6.10 -8.52 -11.84
N ILE A 220 7.15 -7.87 -12.38
CA ILE A 220 7.07 -6.48 -12.85
C ILE A 220 6.05 -6.35 -14.00
N ALA A 221 6.11 -7.23 -15.01
CA ALA A 221 5.16 -7.21 -16.12
C ALA A 221 3.72 -7.50 -15.64
N GLY A 222 3.55 -8.40 -14.67
CA GLY A 222 2.26 -8.66 -14.03
C GLY A 222 1.70 -7.42 -13.31
N ALA A 223 2.57 -6.67 -12.62
CA ALA A 223 2.22 -5.41 -11.97
C ALA A 223 1.75 -4.34 -12.97
N PHE A 224 2.48 -4.16 -14.08
CA PHE A 224 2.09 -3.24 -15.14
C PHE A 224 0.75 -3.63 -15.77
N LEU A 225 0.55 -4.92 -16.09
CA LEU A 225 -0.69 -5.40 -16.68
C LEU A 225 -1.90 -5.21 -15.74
N ALA A 226 -1.73 -5.51 -14.45
CA ALA A 226 -2.79 -5.33 -13.46
C ALA A 226 -3.14 -3.85 -13.25
N ALA A 227 -2.13 -2.98 -13.14
CA ALA A 227 -2.33 -1.54 -13.03
C ALA A 227 -3.03 -0.97 -14.28
N ALA A 228 -2.61 -1.38 -15.48
CA ALA A 228 -3.22 -0.94 -16.74
C ALA A 228 -4.70 -1.36 -16.84
N LEU A 229 -5.01 -2.62 -16.48
CA LEU A 229 -6.39 -3.10 -16.44
C LEU A 229 -7.23 -2.32 -15.42
N TYR A 230 -6.73 -2.16 -14.21
CA TYR A 230 -7.40 -1.40 -13.15
C TYR A 230 -7.69 0.04 -13.57
N LEU A 231 -6.69 0.77 -14.07
CA LEU A 231 -6.86 2.15 -14.54
C LEU A 231 -7.83 2.23 -15.73
N GLY A 232 -7.79 1.26 -16.64
CA GLY A 232 -8.75 1.16 -17.74
C GLY A 232 -10.18 0.97 -17.25
N LEU A 233 -10.41 0.09 -16.27
CA LEU A 233 -11.71 -0.11 -15.65
C LEU A 233 -12.21 1.18 -14.95
N LYS A 234 -11.33 1.88 -14.22
CA LYS A 234 -11.64 3.17 -13.59
C LYS A 234 -11.99 4.25 -14.60
N ALA A 235 -11.26 4.35 -15.70
CA ALA A 235 -11.55 5.29 -16.78
C ALA A 235 -12.94 5.03 -17.40
N MET A 236 -13.37 3.77 -17.45
CA MET A 236 -14.70 3.37 -17.90
C MET A 236 -15.79 3.46 -16.82
N LYS A 237 -15.44 3.88 -15.60
CA LYS A 237 -16.34 3.95 -14.44
C LYS A 237 -17.09 2.63 -14.23
N TYR A 238 -16.37 1.50 -14.24
CA TYR A 238 -16.94 0.16 -14.11
C TYR A 238 -17.89 0.03 -12.90
N GLU A 239 -17.62 0.80 -11.87
CA GLU A 239 -18.37 0.86 -10.63
C GLU A 239 -19.77 1.52 -10.76
N LEU A 240 -20.15 1.98 -11.95
CA LEU A 240 -21.51 2.38 -12.33
C LEU A 240 -22.29 1.24 -13.01
N VAL A 241 -21.59 0.25 -13.55
CA VAL A 241 -22.19 -0.88 -14.29
C VAL A 241 -22.76 -1.93 -13.34
N GLY A 242 -22.12 -2.12 -12.18
CA GLY A 242 -22.45 -3.19 -11.22
C GLY A 242 -23.74 -3.00 -10.40
N GLY A 243 -24.42 -1.87 -10.51
CA GLY A 243 -25.58 -1.56 -9.67
C GLY A 243 -25.25 -1.44 -8.18
N ASP A 244 -26.28 -1.19 -7.36
CA ASP A 244 -26.36 -0.64 -5.99
C ASP A 244 -25.46 -1.21 -4.87
N ALA A 245 -24.46 -2.05 -5.13
CA ALA A 245 -23.65 -2.72 -4.11
C ALA A 245 -22.97 -1.78 -3.10
N ASP A 246 -22.59 -0.57 -3.51
CA ASP A 246 -21.88 0.42 -2.67
C ASP A 246 -22.54 1.83 -2.68
N LYS A 247 -23.82 1.96 -3.07
CA LYS A 247 -24.49 3.29 -3.16
C LYS A 247 -24.50 4.05 -1.84
N ASP A 248 -24.89 3.41 -0.74
CA ASP A 248 -24.94 4.06 0.59
C ASP A 248 -23.59 4.66 0.98
N THR A 249 -22.50 3.92 0.72
CA THR A 249 -21.14 4.36 1.06
C THR A 249 -20.71 5.56 0.22
N ARG A 250 -21.14 5.67 -1.05
CA ARG A 250 -20.87 6.86 -1.86
C ARG A 250 -21.62 8.08 -1.36
N ASP A 251 -22.89 7.93 -1.02
CA ASP A 251 -23.71 9.03 -0.53
C ASP A 251 -23.18 9.55 0.83
N ASP A 252 -22.68 8.66 1.69
CA ASP A 252 -22.00 9.01 2.94
C ASP A 252 -20.67 9.76 2.70
N ILE A 253 -19.92 9.41 1.65
CA ILE A 253 -18.66 10.09 1.29
C ILE A 253 -18.92 11.47 0.70
N VAL A 254 -19.87 11.57 -0.23
CA VAL A 254 -20.25 12.82 -0.89
C VAL A 254 -20.83 13.80 0.13
N SER A 255 -21.71 13.34 1.03
CA SER A 255 -22.26 14.17 2.09
C SER A 255 -21.19 14.69 3.06
N ALA A 256 -20.19 13.88 3.39
CA ALA A 256 -19.07 14.31 4.23
C ALA A 256 -18.11 15.27 3.52
N GLN A 257 -17.82 15.08 2.22
CA GLN A 257 -17.05 16.03 1.42
C GLN A 257 -17.77 17.38 1.32
N GLN A 258 -19.09 17.36 1.12
CA GLN A 258 -19.92 18.57 1.14
C GLN A 258 -19.88 19.25 2.52
N ALA A 259 -19.92 18.49 3.62
CA ALA A 259 -19.81 19.04 4.97
C ALA A 259 -18.45 19.71 5.22
N ASP A 260 -17.34 19.10 4.81
CA ASP A 260 -15.99 19.69 4.94
C ASP A 260 -15.86 20.99 4.12
N LEU A 261 -16.39 21.04 2.89
CA LEU A 261 -16.42 22.26 2.06
C LEU A 261 -17.25 23.38 2.69
N ILE A 262 -18.43 23.03 3.21
CA ILE A 262 -19.29 23.99 3.92
C ILE A 262 -18.60 24.50 5.19
N LEU A 263 -17.92 23.63 5.95
CA LEU A 263 -17.15 24.03 7.12
C LEU A 263 -15.98 24.95 6.76
N GLU A 264 -15.28 24.67 5.67
CA GLU A 264 -14.19 25.52 5.16
C GLU A 264 -14.72 26.93 4.80
N ALA A 265 -15.84 26.99 4.08
CA ALA A 265 -16.54 28.23 3.76
C ALA A 265 -17.01 28.98 5.03
N LEU A 266 -17.64 28.29 5.99
CA LEU A 266 -18.09 28.88 7.25
C LEU A 266 -16.94 29.41 8.11
N ARG A 267 -15.82 28.69 8.16
CA ARG A 267 -14.61 29.11 8.89
C ARG A 267 -13.95 30.33 8.26
N SER A 268 -14.13 30.53 6.96
CA SER A 268 -13.64 31.72 6.24
C SER A 268 -14.47 33.00 6.51
N LEU A 269 -15.69 32.88 7.07
CA LEU A 269 -16.53 34.03 7.38
C LEU A 269 -16.01 34.82 8.61
N PRO A 270 -16.19 36.16 8.63
CA PRO A 270 -15.92 36.99 9.80
C PRO A 270 -16.64 36.47 11.05
N ARG A 271 -15.99 36.46 12.22
CA ARG A 271 -16.53 35.89 13.48
C ARG A 271 -17.92 36.42 13.88
N ALA A 272 -18.28 37.63 13.46
CA ALA A 272 -19.60 38.21 13.71
C ALA A 272 -20.73 37.54 12.90
N MET A 273 -20.40 36.82 11.81
CA MET A 273 -21.33 36.08 10.95
C MET A 273 -21.30 34.56 11.19
N GLN A 274 -20.46 34.06 12.10
CA GLN A 274 -20.46 32.66 12.53
C GLN A 274 -21.64 32.45 13.50
N GLY A 275 -22.86 32.36 12.95
CA GLY A 275 -24.09 32.12 13.71
C GLY A 275 -24.33 30.64 14.03
N SER A 276 -24.86 30.39 15.24
CA SER A 276 -25.33 29.11 15.81
C SER A 276 -24.35 27.93 15.75
N GLY A 277 -23.65 27.69 16.86
CA GLY A 277 -22.77 26.54 17.07
C GLY A 277 -23.44 25.16 16.93
N SER A 278 -24.77 25.10 16.86
CA SER A 278 -25.53 23.85 16.64
C SER A 278 -25.32 23.27 15.24
N LEU A 279 -25.30 24.12 14.20
CA LEU A 279 -25.17 23.64 12.81
C LEU A 279 -23.70 23.28 12.51
N THR A 280 -22.78 24.12 12.96
CA THR A 280 -21.34 23.88 12.88
C THR A 280 -20.95 22.61 13.64
N GLY A 281 -21.48 22.38 14.84
CA GLY A 281 -21.23 21.17 15.62
C GLY A 281 -21.81 19.89 14.99
N GLN A 282 -22.97 19.96 14.33
CA GLN A 282 -23.51 18.81 13.58
C GLN A 282 -22.65 18.46 12.37
N LEU A 283 -22.22 19.47 11.61
CA LEU A 283 -21.34 19.28 10.45
C LEU A 283 -19.94 18.80 10.86
N GLU A 284 -19.40 19.31 11.97
CA GLU A 284 -18.16 18.82 12.57
C GLU A 284 -18.32 17.37 13.02
N GLY A 285 -19.43 17.00 13.67
CA GLY A 285 -19.71 15.62 14.06
C GLY A 285 -19.77 14.64 12.88
N ILE A 286 -20.36 15.05 11.75
CA ILE A 286 -20.40 14.24 10.52
C ILE A 286 -18.98 14.08 9.94
N ALA A 287 -18.24 15.17 9.82
CA ALA A 287 -16.87 15.15 9.30
C ALA A 287 -15.90 14.35 10.20
N GLU A 288 -16.07 14.44 11.52
CA GLU A 288 -15.24 13.76 12.52
C GLU A 288 -15.58 12.27 12.62
N SER A 289 -16.87 11.90 12.59
CA SER A 289 -17.31 10.50 12.51
C SER A 289 -16.78 9.81 11.26
N GLN A 290 -16.72 10.50 10.12
CA GLN A 290 -16.16 9.95 8.90
C GLN A 290 -14.63 9.81 9.00
N LYS A 291 -13.91 10.82 9.51
CA LYS A 291 -12.46 10.76 9.78
C LYS A 291 -12.10 9.63 10.75
N ASP A 292 -12.91 9.41 11.77
CA ASP A 292 -12.74 8.30 12.71
C ASP A 292 -13.04 6.96 12.05
N TRP A 293 -14.06 6.86 11.19
CA TRP A 293 -14.30 5.64 10.40
C TRP A 293 -13.16 5.33 9.43
N TRP A 294 -12.55 6.35 8.80
CA TRP A 294 -11.36 6.19 7.95
C TRP A 294 -10.11 5.76 8.72
N ARG A 295 -9.89 6.35 9.91
CA ARG A 295 -8.83 5.95 10.84
C ARG A 295 -9.03 4.54 11.36
N LEU A 296 -10.27 4.18 11.70
CA LEU A 296 -10.66 2.87 12.22
C LEU A 296 -10.69 1.78 11.15
N SER A 297 -10.83 2.12 9.86
CA SER A 297 -10.68 1.16 8.74
C SER A 297 -9.24 1.04 8.25
N GLY A 298 -8.36 2.00 8.58
CA GLY A 298 -6.96 2.00 8.16
C GLY A 298 -6.76 2.42 6.70
N LEU A 299 -7.78 3.00 6.07
CA LEU A 299 -7.79 3.37 4.65
C LEU A 299 -7.25 4.78 4.39
N ASP A 300 -6.89 5.53 5.44
CA ASP A 300 -6.26 6.85 5.33
C ASP A 300 -4.94 6.84 4.54
N ILE A 301 -4.23 5.71 4.52
CA ILE A 301 -2.93 5.58 3.84
C ILE A 301 -3.02 5.59 2.31
N TYR A 302 -4.22 5.42 1.74
CA TYR A 302 -4.48 5.40 0.30
C TYR A 302 -5.34 6.56 -0.18
N ARG A 303 -5.40 7.66 0.59
CA ARG A 303 -6.12 8.86 0.16
C ARG A 303 -5.52 9.36 -1.15
N MET A 304 -6.23 9.14 -2.26
CA MET A 304 -5.98 9.89 -3.49
C MET A 304 -6.37 11.34 -3.19
N ASP A 305 -5.42 12.26 -3.29
CA ASP A 305 -5.70 13.68 -3.21
C ASP A 305 -6.47 14.10 -4.47
N GLU A 306 -7.79 13.88 -4.47
CA GLU A 306 -8.74 14.32 -5.52
C GLU A 306 -8.76 15.85 -5.69
N LYS A 307 -8.09 16.62 -4.83
CA LYS A 307 -8.07 18.09 -4.88
C LYS A 307 -7.39 18.69 -6.12
N LYS A 308 -6.78 17.91 -7.02
CA LYS A 308 -6.12 18.46 -8.22
C LYS A 308 -6.98 18.56 -9.49
N ASP A 309 -8.10 17.84 -9.57
CA ASP A 309 -8.90 17.80 -10.80
C ASP A 309 -10.11 18.75 -10.79
N LEU A 310 -10.47 19.29 -9.62
CA LEU A 310 -11.55 20.27 -9.49
C LEU A 310 -11.08 21.71 -9.73
N ASP A 311 -9.82 22.03 -9.43
CA ASP A 311 -9.26 23.37 -9.63
C ASP A 311 -8.81 23.61 -11.08
N ALA A 312 -8.74 22.57 -11.92
CA ALA A 312 -8.26 22.66 -13.30
C ALA A 312 -9.36 22.97 -14.32
N ASN A 313 -10.64 22.98 -13.91
CA ASN A 313 -11.79 23.15 -14.80
C ASN A 313 -12.58 24.46 -14.61
N GLU A 314 -12.13 25.36 -13.73
CA GLU A 314 -12.72 26.70 -13.56
C GLU A 314 -11.98 27.81 -14.32
N ASP A 315 -10.79 27.54 -14.89
CA ASP A 315 -9.92 28.55 -15.51
C ASP A 315 -10.07 28.64 -17.04
N SER A 316 -11.31 28.57 -17.54
CA SER A 316 -11.59 28.88 -18.95
C SER A 316 -12.77 29.84 -19.11
N ASN A 317 -12.52 31.14 -18.92
CA ASN A 317 -13.24 32.18 -19.64
C ASN A 317 -12.29 33.35 -19.99
N PRO A 318 -12.47 34.00 -21.16
CA PRO A 318 -11.46 34.82 -21.81
C PRO A 318 -11.29 36.19 -21.15
N PRO A 319 -10.14 36.85 -21.35
CA PRO A 319 -9.84 38.10 -20.67
C PRO A 319 -10.53 39.25 -21.41
N ASP A 320 -11.28 40.10 -20.69
CA ASP A 320 -11.38 41.51 -21.08
C ASP A 320 -11.80 42.42 -19.91
N LEU A 321 -10.87 43.34 -19.61
CA LEU A 321 -11.07 44.76 -19.36
C LEU A 321 -12.21 45.18 -18.40
N GLU A 322 -11.84 45.53 -17.17
CA GLU A 322 -12.07 46.91 -16.72
C GLU A 322 -11.20 47.36 -15.53
N ARG A 323 -10.74 48.60 -15.67
CA ARG A 323 -9.83 49.36 -14.82
C ARG A 323 -10.53 49.80 -13.53
N GLY A 324 -9.78 49.74 -12.42
CA GLY A 324 -9.80 50.83 -11.44
C GLY A 324 -10.27 50.47 -10.02
N THR A 325 -9.39 49.91 -9.20
CA THR A 325 -9.47 50.10 -7.73
C THR A 325 -8.18 49.77 -6.95
N GLU A 326 -7.10 49.28 -7.58
CA GLU A 326 -5.92 48.80 -6.83
C GLU A 326 -4.85 49.84 -6.45
N VAL A 327 -5.01 51.13 -6.75
CA VAL A 327 -3.98 52.14 -6.38
C VAL A 327 -4.26 52.85 -5.05
N ARG A 328 -5.40 52.59 -4.39
CA ARG A 328 -5.72 53.22 -3.08
C ARG A 328 -5.39 52.38 -1.85
N ARG A 329 -5.07 51.09 -1.98
CA ARG A 329 -4.83 50.20 -0.82
C ARG A 329 -3.38 50.16 -0.33
N TRP A 330 -2.44 50.70 -1.12
CA TRP A 330 -1.01 50.66 -0.80
C TRP A 330 -0.49 51.88 -0.01
N GLY A 331 -1.22 53.00 -0.01
CA GLY A 331 -0.84 54.21 0.73
C GLY A 331 -1.14 54.16 2.24
N ASP A 332 -2.16 53.39 2.65
CA ASP A 332 -2.64 53.37 4.04
C ASP A 332 -1.92 52.34 4.93
N ASP A 333 -1.23 51.34 4.34
CA ASP A 333 -0.51 50.32 5.10
C ASP A 333 0.90 50.77 5.56
N MET A 334 1.50 51.77 4.88
CA MET A 334 2.78 52.35 5.32
C MET A 334 2.67 53.25 6.56
N LYS A 335 1.50 53.84 6.85
CA LYS A 335 1.31 54.67 8.06
C LYS A 335 1.06 53.84 9.33
N ARG A 336 0.62 52.57 9.22
CA ARG A 336 0.39 51.69 10.39
C ARG A 336 1.63 50.95 10.88
N ARG A 337 2.73 50.92 10.12
CA ARG A 337 3.98 50.23 10.50
C ARG A 337 4.99 51.08 11.28
N LYS A 338 4.72 52.37 11.55
CA LYS A 338 5.60 53.24 12.36
C LYS A 338 5.19 53.43 13.84
N SER A 339 4.12 52.80 14.33
CA SER A 339 3.64 52.98 15.73
C SER A 339 3.88 51.79 16.68
N ARG A 340 4.66 50.78 16.30
CA ARG A 340 4.94 49.59 17.15
C ARG A 340 6.27 49.58 17.89
N PHE A 341 7.00 50.70 17.93
CA PHE A 341 8.17 50.85 18.79
C PHE A 341 8.03 52.12 19.63
N GLY A 342 7.64 51.92 20.90
CA GLY A 342 7.63 52.89 22.01
C GLY A 342 8.04 52.16 23.31
N PRO A 343 8.54 52.87 24.34
CA PRO A 343 9.78 52.50 25.03
C PRO A 343 9.64 51.48 26.18
N ASN A 344 10.79 50.84 26.46
CA ASN A 344 11.12 49.91 27.56
C ASN A 344 10.44 50.23 28.90
N ASN A 345 9.87 49.20 29.55
CA ASN A 345 9.55 49.23 30.97
C ASN A 345 10.19 48.01 31.67
N PRO A 346 11.17 48.17 32.57
CA PRO A 346 11.86 47.08 33.25
C PRO A 346 11.13 46.77 34.56
N GLY A 347 10.32 45.72 34.56
CA GLY A 347 9.57 45.36 35.77
C GLY A 347 8.72 44.13 35.60
N ASN A 348 9.36 42.98 35.35
CA ASN A 348 8.85 41.65 35.72
C ASN A 348 9.87 40.58 35.33
N MET A 349 10.81 40.29 36.23
CA MET A 349 11.46 38.98 36.30
C MET A 349 10.95 38.27 37.56
N PRO A 350 10.32 37.10 37.46
CA PRO A 350 10.17 36.20 38.59
C PRO A 350 11.44 35.35 38.75
N THR A 351 11.94 35.37 39.97
CA THR A 351 13.10 34.66 40.51
C THR A 351 13.00 33.14 40.42
N LEU A 352 14.14 32.50 40.10
CA LEU A 352 14.41 31.09 40.32
C LEU A 352 14.45 30.79 41.82
N VAL A 353 13.78 29.72 42.26
CA VAL A 353 13.97 29.12 43.59
C VAL A 353 14.24 27.62 43.39
N ASN A 354 15.23 27.17 44.15
CA ASN A 354 15.84 25.84 44.23
C ASN A 354 14.87 24.67 44.46
#